data_AF-A0A397TN85-F1
#
_entry.id   AF-A0A397TN85-F1
#
_cell.length_a   1.000
_cell.length_b   1.000
_cell.length_c   1.000
_cell.angle_alpha   90.00
_cell.angle_beta   90.00
_cell.angle_gamma   90.00
#
_symmetry.space_group_name_H-M   'P 1'
#
loop_
_entity.id
_entity.type
_entity.pdbx_description
1 polymer ?
#
loop_
_entity_poly.entity_id
_entity_poly.type
_entity_poly.pdbx_seq_one_letter_code
_entity_poly.pdbx_strand_id
1 'polypeptide(L)'
;MKKYDLDEVFAYDTFKIVKVKDRRLGILYRAFQIAIFAYILFTVINDESYLKKELPIAGAIRITLQAPPEFTNPPYCTGGLPCVYWGANEIQYPSDGAGFAFFTTRASAINYPPGTCSFLSASSPQDPCIFNPNNNTGNTILPKSYIADIENYTVMIEHSIRGKVNTISLRNGIMDGILLDNKNNVVKTITNATRAENKKVNGDIFTVKEILDAAGADLDGLSFAPGSDPGEINRSSGIVIVIAIDYKNVRFTANEIRYKYRPQVIDGAEYKAVESIYNPDGSYTIKDRHGIRLVFQQIGQIGTFDVISLLTNLVAALALFKVATTLVEILMLNVLPQKKHYEAFKYEETHDFGDFRKGIIGDKEGDGTNHNES
;
A
#
# COMPACT_ATOMS: atom_id res chain seq x y z
N MET A 1 -36.11 53.43 21.85
CA MET A 1 -35.37 52.19 21.58
C MET A 1 -36.40 51.14 21.19
N LYS A 2 -36.50 50.74 19.91
CA LYS A 2 -37.45 49.69 19.50
C LYS A 2 -37.11 48.43 20.29
N LYS A 3 -38.02 47.98 21.16
CA LYS A 3 -37.93 46.64 21.76
C LYS A 3 -38.14 45.68 20.60
N TYR A 4 -37.07 45.00 20.20
CA TYR A 4 -37.19 43.90 19.26
C TYR A 4 -37.95 42.78 19.96
N ASP A 5 -39.01 42.29 19.32
CA ASP A 5 -39.74 41.12 19.77
C ASP A 5 -38.83 39.90 19.59
N LEU A 6 -38.43 39.27 20.70
CA LEU A 6 -37.56 38.11 20.66
C LEU A 6 -38.25 36.92 20.01
N ASP A 7 -39.58 36.84 20.08
CA ASP A 7 -40.33 35.74 19.46
C ASP A 7 -40.34 35.87 17.94
N GLU A 8 -40.37 37.09 17.41
CA GLU A 8 -40.23 37.36 15.97
C GLU A 8 -38.78 37.14 15.51
N VAL A 9 -37.79 37.51 16.33
CA VAL A 9 -36.36 37.29 16.04
C VAL A 9 -35.97 35.80 16.09
N PHE A 10 -36.62 35.01 16.94
CA PHE A 10 -36.39 33.57 17.09
C PHE A 10 -37.45 32.70 16.41
N ALA A 11 -38.34 33.29 15.59
CA ALA A 11 -39.29 32.54 14.78
C ALA A 11 -38.56 31.65 13.76
N TYR A 12 -39.06 30.43 13.52
CA TYR A 12 -38.53 29.52 12.52
C TYR A 12 -39.61 29.15 11.50
N ASP A 13 -39.28 29.26 10.22
CA ASP A 13 -40.18 28.85 9.14
C ASP A 13 -40.11 27.35 8.91
N THR A 14 -41.27 26.74 8.62
CA THR A 14 -41.38 25.32 8.29
C THR A 14 -42.21 25.11 7.04
N PHE A 15 -41.89 24.06 6.29
CA PHE A 15 -42.61 23.73 5.06
C PHE A 15 -43.94 23.05 5.37
N LYS A 16 -45.02 23.53 4.74
CA LYS A 16 -46.30 22.80 4.69
C LYS A 16 -46.12 21.53 3.85
N ILE A 17 -46.42 20.36 4.43
CA ILE A 17 -46.26 19.06 3.76
C ILE A 17 -47.60 18.46 3.35
N VAL A 18 -47.62 17.77 2.22
CA VAL A 18 -48.79 17.03 1.71
C VAL A 18 -48.53 15.54 1.85
N LYS A 19 -49.39 14.84 2.60
CA LYS A 19 -49.24 13.39 2.84
C LYS A 19 -50.02 12.59 1.80
N VAL A 20 -49.31 12.08 0.80
CA VAL A 20 -49.90 11.24 -0.26
C VAL A 20 -50.15 9.82 0.23
N LYS A 21 -51.40 9.37 0.22
CA LYS A 21 -51.82 8.02 0.64
C LYS A 21 -52.00 7.09 -0.58
N ASP A 22 -50.90 6.77 -1.27
CA ASP A 22 -50.88 5.81 -2.39
C ASP A 22 -49.88 4.67 -2.08
N ARG A 23 -50.33 3.41 -2.14
CA ARG A 23 -49.50 2.23 -1.89
C ARG A 23 -48.38 2.07 -2.93
N ARG A 24 -48.62 2.41 -4.20
CA ARG A 24 -47.63 2.24 -5.28
C ARG A 24 -46.45 3.19 -5.10
N LEU A 25 -46.75 4.47 -4.92
CA LEU A 25 -45.75 5.50 -4.63
C LEU A 25 -45.07 5.28 -3.27
N GLY A 26 -45.84 4.87 -2.26
CA GLY A 26 -45.32 4.57 -0.93
C GLY A 26 -44.31 3.41 -0.95
N ILE A 27 -44.63 2.30 -1.62
CA ILE A 27 -43.71 1.16 -1.77
C ILE A 27 -42.44 1.60 -2.53
N LEU A 28 -42.59 2.32 -3.64
CA LEU A 28 -41.45 2.81 -4.41
C LEU A 28 -40.55 3.73 -3.59
N TYR A 29 -41.12 4.68 -2.86
CA TYR A 29 -40.38 5.59 -2.00
C TYR A 29 -39.63 4.85 -0.89
N ARG A 30 -40.28 3.90 -0.21
CA ARG A 30 -39.62 3.08 0.82
C ARG A 30 -38.53 2.19 0.23
N ALA A 31 -38.73 1.64 -0.96
CA ALA A 31 -37.72 0.85 -1.66
C ALA A 31 -36.47 1.70 -1.96
N PHE A 32 -36.63 2.93 -2.46
CA PHE A 32 -35.50 3.85 -2.65
C PHE A 32 -34.81 4.20 -1.33
N GLN A 33 -35.56 4.47 -0.26
CA GLN A 33 -34.95 4.74 1.05
C GLN A 33 -34.11 3.57 1.57
N ILE A 34 -34.62 2.34 1.46
CA ILE A 34 -33.90 1.13 1.88
C ILE A 34 -32.66 0.93 1.01
N ALA A 35 -32.76 1.10 -0.30
CA ALA A 35 -31.64 0.96 -1.22
C ALA A 35 -30.53 2.00 -0.94
N ILE A 36 -30.90 3.26 -0.72
CA ILE A 36 -29.96 4.32 -0.36
C ILE A 36 -29.30 4.02 0.99
N PHE A 37 -30.08 3.62 2.00
CA PHE A 37 -29.53 3.27 3.31
C PHE A 37 -28.55 2.09 3.23
N ALA A 38 -28.89 1.04 2.49
CA ALA A 38 -28.00 -0.09 2.25
C ALA A 38 -26.73 0.33 1.51
N TYR A 39 -26.83 1.20 0.51
CA TYR A 39 -25.67 1.75 -0.20
C TYR A 39 -24.75 2.57 0.72
N ILE A 40 -25.31 3.40 1.59
CA ILE A 40 -24.53 4.18 2.57
C ILE A 40 -23.83 3.25 3.56
N LEU A 41 -24.54 2.25 4.11
CA LEU A 41 -23.91 1.27 4.99
C LEU A 41 -22.79 0.51 4.28
N PHE A 42 -23.01 0.11 3.04
CA PHE A 42 -22.01 -0.57 2.23
C PHE A 42 -20.75 0.28 2.05
N THR A 43 -20.90 1.54 1.65
CA THR A 43 -19.76 2.46 1.44
C THR A 43 -19.04 2.77 2.75
N VAL A 44 -19.75 3.07 3.83
CA VAL A 44 -19.15 3.34 5.15
C VAL A 44 -18.39 2.14 5.70
N ILE A 45 -18.88 0.91 5.50
CA ILE A 45 -18.25 -0.30 6.02
C ILE A 45 -17.14 -0.83 5.11
N ASN A 46 -17.39 -0.92 3.80
CA ASN A 46 -16.46 -1.52 2.84
C ASN A 46 -15.35 -0.56 2.45
N ASP A 47 -15.70 0.69 2.17
CA ASP A 47 -14.75 1.70 1.71
C ASP A 47 -14.16 2.49 2.90
N GLU A 48 -14.67 2.26 4.11
CA GLU A 48 -14.26 2.90 5.36
C GLU A 48 -14.24 4.43 5.21
N SER A 49 -15.28 5.00 4.58
CA SER A 49 -15.34 6.42 4.20
C SER A 49 -15.31 7.39 5.39
N TYR A 50 -15.41 6.89 6.63
CA TYR A 50 -15.17 7.64 7.86
C TYR A 50 -13.67 7.88 8.15
N LEU A 51 -12.78 7.26 7.37
CA LEU A 51 -11.34 7.43 7.44
C LEU A 51 -10.86 8.41 6.38
N LYS A 52 -9.99 9.33 6.78
CA LYS A 52 -9.18 10.10 5.85
C LYS A 52 -7.98 9.24 5.44
N LYS A 53 -8.10 8.55 4.31
CA LYS A 53 -7.07 7.66 3.77
C LYS A 53 -5.98 8.44 3.04
N GLU A 54 -4.74 8.05 3.25
CA GLU A 54 -3.55 8.56 2.57
C GLU A 54 -2.61 7.40 2.20
N LEU A 55 -1.75 7.63 1.20
CA LEU A 55 -0.66 6.72 0.90
C LEU A 55 0.39 6.83 2.02
N PRO A 56 0.91 5.70 2.54
CA PRO A 56 1.97 5.74 3.54
C PRO A 56 3.23 6.38 2.93
N ILE A 57 3.86 7.28 3.68
CA ILE A 57 5.20 7.77 3.32
C ILE A 57 6.19 6.69 3.70
N ALA A 58 7.03 6.33 2.74
CA ALA A 58 8.03 5.31 2.94
C ALA A 58 9.03 5.72 4.03
N GLY A 59 9.21 4.86 5.03
CA GLY A 59 10.18 5.07 6.10
C GLY A 59 11.52 4.36 5.83
N ALA A 60 12.29 4.17 6.89
CA ALA A 60 13.55 3.44 6.81
C ALA A 60 13.29 1.93 6.75
N ILE A 61 14.02 1.24 5.88
CA ILE A 61 14.07 -0.22 5.82
C ILE A 61 15.50 -0.64 6.10
N ARG A 62 15.68 -1.49 7.10
CA ARG A 62 16.96 -2.07 7.46
C ARG A 62 16.85 -3.58 7.38
N ILE A 63 17.85 -4.19 6.75
CA ILE A 63 17.94 -5.63 6.56
C ILE A 63 19.27 -6.10 7.13
N THR A 64 19.22 -7.15 7.93
CA THR A 64 20.43 -7.77 8.46
C THR A 64 20.36 -9.27 8.26
N LEU A 65 21.47 -9.85 7.81
CA LEU A 65 21.63 -11.28 7.66
C LEU A 65 22.33 -11.88 8.89
N GLN A 66 21.94 -13.09 9.28
CA GLN A 66 22.60 -13.87 10.32
C GLN A 66 22.82 -15.31 9.84
N ALA A 67 24.03 -15.81 10.09
CA ALA A 67 24.43 -17.17 9.73
C ALA A 67 23.72 -18.22 10.61
N PRO A 68 23.47 -19.43 10.08
CA PRO A 68 22.96 -20.54 10.88
C PRO A 68 23.99 -20.95 11.95
N PRO A 69 23.53 -21.59 13.05
CA PRO A 69 24.43 -22.03 14.13
C PRO A 69 25.38 -23.15 13.68
N GLU A 70 24.95 -23.99 12.73
CA GLU A 70 25.74 -25.06 12.13
C GLU A 70 25.58 -25.02 10.62
N PHE A 71 26.68 -25.14 9.89
CA PHE A 71 26.66 -25.19 8.43
C PHE A 71 26.38 -26.59 7.93
N THR A 72 25.49 -26.70 6.95
CA THR A 72 25.24 -27.95 6.23
C THR A 72 25.93 -27.94 4.87
N ASN A 73 26.19 -29.11 4.28
CA ASN A 73 26.73 -29.22 2.91
C ASN A 73 25.60 -29.56 1.93
N PRO A 74 25.10 -28.59 1.14
CA PRO A 74 23.95 -28.81 0.27
C PRO A 74 24.29 -29.66 -0.96
N PRO A 75 23.28 -30.28 -1.62
CA PRO A 75 23.49 -31.11 -2.80
C PRO A 75 24.19 -30.40 -3.97
N TYR A 76 23.97 -29.09 -4.15
CA TYR A 76 24.59 -28.32 -5.23
C TYR A 76 26.11 -28.17 -5.10
N CYS A 77 26.69 -28.49 -3.94
CA CYS A 77 28.12 -28.41 -3.70
C CYS A 77 28.90 -29.64 -4.20
N THR A 78 28.24 -30.71 -4.63
CA THR A 78 28.90 -31.97 -5.03
C THR A 78 28.99 -32.21 -6.53
N GLY A 79 28.21 -31.49 -7.35
CA GLY A 79 28.10 -31.71 -8.80
C GLY A 79 28.38 -30.50 -9.70
N GLY A 80 28.78 -29.36 -9.14
CA GLY A 80 28.94 -28.09 -9.87
C GLY A 80 30.22 -27.34 -9.54
N LEU A 81 30.13 -26.00 -9.42
CA LEU A 81 31.22 -25.17 -8.91
C LEU A 81 31.56 -25.56 -7.46
N PRO A 82 32.83 -25.40 -7.02
CA PRO A 82 33.20 -25.62 -5.63
C PRO A 82 32.38 -24.71 -4.70
N CYS A 83 32.11 -25.17 -3.49
CA CYS A 83 31.43 -24.36 -2.48
C CYS A 83 32.42 -23.78 -1.47
N VAL A 84 32.12 -22.56 -1.04
CA VAL A 84 32.79 -21.89 0.08
C VAL A 84 31.75 -21.45 1.11
N TYR A 85 32.19 -21.39 2.37
CA TYR A 85 31.35 -20.99 3.50
C TYR A 85 31.76 -19.59 3.92
N TRP A 86 30.83 -18.64 3.86
CA TRP A 86 31.06 -17.25 4.22
C TRP A 86 30.27 -16.89 5.47
N GLY A 87 30.64 -15.82 6.16
CA GLY A 87 29.80 -15.26 7.20
C GLY A 87 28.73 -14.34 6.61
N ALA A 88 27.81 -13.89 7.45
CA ALA A 88 26.72 -13.02 7.02
C ALA A 88 27.20 -11.68 6.44
N ASN A 89 28.25 -11.10 7.01
CA ASN A 89 28.82 -9.81 6.57
C ASN A 89 29.55 -9.93 5.23
N GLU A 90 30.12 -11.09 4.93
CA GLU A 90 30.78 -11.34 3.64
C GLU A 90 29.75 -11.58 2.53
N ILE A 91 28.58 -12.15 2.86
CA ILE A 91 27.49 -12.44 1.92
C ILE A 91 26.70 -11.19 1.59
N GLN A 92 26.34 -10.40 2.59
CA GLN A 92 25.52 -9.19 2.43
C GLN A 92 26.39 -8.04 1.90
N TYR A 93 26.10 -7.56 0.69
CA TYR A 93 26.84 -6.47 0.06
C TYR A 93 25.92 -5.48 -0.67
N PRO A 94 26.06 -4.16 -0.50
CA PRO A 94 26.74 -3.53 0.63
C PRO A 94 26.04 -3.92 1.94
N SER A 95 26.76 -3.82 3.05
CA SER A 95 26.21 -4.11 4.38
C SER A 95 25.15 -3.10 4.84
N ASP A 96 25.16 -1.89 4.27
CA ASP A 96 24.21 -0.81 4.56
C ASP A 96 23.35 -0.45 3.34
N GLY A 97 22.38 -1.29 3.03
CA GLY A 97 21.42 -1.09 1.95
C GLY A 97 20.11 -0.51 2.45
N ALA A 98 19.82 0.75 2.12
CA ALA A 98 18.51 1.35 2.37
C ALA A 98 17.49 0.87 1.33
N GLY A 99 16.48 0.11 1.75
CA GLY A 99 15.38 -0.33 0.87
C GLY A 99 15.74 -1.48 -0.09
N PHE A 100 16.94 -2.02 -0.02
CA PHE A 100 17.33 -3.23 -0.74
C PHE A 100 18.38 -4.02 0.06
N ALA A 101 18.49 -5.31 -0.20
CA ALA A 101 19.59 -6.15 0.26
C ALA A 101 20.08 -7.01 -0.89
N PHE A 102 21.38 -7.31 -0.91
CA PHE A 102 21.93 -8.25 -1.85
C PHE A 102 22.74 -9.31 -1.11
N PHE A 103 22.38 -10.57 -1.36
CA PHE A 103 23.01 -11.75 -0.76
C PHE A 103 23.75 -12.51 -1.85
N THR A 104 25.04 -12.68 -1.64
CA THR A 104 25.91 -13.38 -2.59
C THR A 104 25.62 -14.88 -2.59
N THR A 105 25.33 -15.46 -3.75
CA THR A 105 25.17 -16.92 -3.95
C THR A 105 26.32 -17.53 -4.75
N ARG A 106 27.02 -16.71 -5.55
CA ARG A 106 28.24 -17.09 -6.27
C ARG A 106 29.25 -15.95 -6.20
N ALA A 107 30.51 -16.29 -6.02
CA ALA A 107 31.58 -15.31 -6.04
C ALA A 107 32.86 -15.83 -6.70
N SER A 108 33.64 -14.90 -7.21
CA SER A 108 35.04 -15.10 -7.58
C SER A 108 35.85 -13.88 -7.15
N ALA A 109 37.15 -14.07 -6.93
CA ALA A 109 38.03 -12.97 -6.60
C ALA A 109 39.42 -13.19 -7.18
N ILE A 110 39.97 -12.11 -7.74
CA ILE A 110 41.29 -12.07 -8.36
C ILE A 110 42.07 -10.94 -7.70
N ASN A 111 43.25 -11.28 -7.20
CA ASN A 111 44.20 -10.32 -6.65
C ASN A 111 45.26 -9.98 -7.69
N TYR A 112 45.41 -8.70 -7.99
CA TYR A 112 46.43 -8.18 -8.88
C TYR A 112 47.59 -7.67 -8.02
N PRO A 113 48.79 -8.25 -8.14
CA PRO A 113 49.94 -7.85 -7.32
C PRO A 113 50.29 -6.37 -7.54
N PRO A 114 50.99 -5.73 -6.58
CA PRO A 114 51.36 -4.33 -6.71
C PRO A 114 52.20 -4.10 -7.96
N GLY A 115 51.83 -3.08 -8.73
CA GLY A 115 52.57 -2.66 -9.92
C GLY A 115 53.82 -1.84 -9.60
N THR A 116 54.48 -1.35 -10.65
CA THR A 116 55.62 -0.41 -10.54
C THR A 116 55.22 0.95 -9.97
N CYS A 117 53.93 1.27 -9.97
CA CYS A 117 53.36 2.48 -9.40
C CYS A 117 52.01 2.18 -8.74
N SER A 118 51.54 3.12 -7.91
CA SER A 118 50.25 2.99 -7.23
C SER A 118 49.10 3.19 -8.22
N PHE A 119 48.14 2.28 -8.22
CA PHE A 119 46.93 2.39 -9.03
C PHE A 119 46.01 3.57 -8.65
N LEU A 120 46.27 4.23 -7.52
CA LEU A 120 45.53 5.42 -7.06
C LEU A 120 46.19 6.74 -7.46
N SER A 121 47.43 6.72 -7.96
CA SER A 121 48.18 7.94 -8.26
C SER A 121 48.09 8.41 -9.72
N ALA A 122 47.23 7.78 -10.53
CA ALA A 122 47.07 8.15 -11.93
C ALA A 122 46.57 9.61 -12.06
N SER A 123 47.35 10.44 -12.76
CA SER A 123 47.12 11.90 -12.83
C SER A 123 46.80 12.39 -14.24
N SER A 124 46.87 11.52 -15.25
CA SER A 124 46.56 11.82 -16.63
C SER A 124 45.89 10.63 -17.33
N PRO A 125 45.13 10.83 -18.41
CA PRO A 125 44.44 9.74 -19.11
C PRO A 125 45.37 8.69 -19.76
N GLN A 126 46.65 9.00 -19.97
CA GLN A 126 47.65 8.09 -20.54
C GLN A 126 48.60 7.52 -19.47
N ASP A 127 48.29 7.75 -18.19
CA ASP A 127 49.13 7.32 -17.08
C ASP A 127 49.16 5.78 -17.01
N PRO A 128 50.34 5.14 -17.05
CA PRO A 128 50.46 3.68 -16.95
C PRO A 128 49.92 3.13 -15.62
N CYS A 129 49.71 4.00 -14.62
CA CYS A 129 49.15 3.64 -13.33
C CYS A 129 47.62 3.52 -13.34
N ILE A 130 46.93 3.79 -14.46
CA ILE A 130 45.51 3.48 -14.59
C ILE A 130 45.32 1.97 -14.56
N PHE A 131 44.62 1.48 -13.53
CA PHE A 131 44.37 0.05 -13.38
C PHE A 131 43.49 -0.48 -14.52
N ASN A 132 43.98 -1.52 -15.20
CA ASN A 132 43.23 -2.25 -16.22
C ASN A 132 43.43 -3.76 -16.02
N PRO A 133 42.37 -4.53 -15.73
CA PRO A 133 42.50 -5.97 -15.48
C PRO A 133 42.98 -6.76 -16.72
N ASN A 134 42.77 -6.25 -17.94
CA ASN A 134 43.18 -6.95 -19.17
C ASN A 134 44.69 -6.90 -19.41
N ASN A 135 45.38 -5.90 -18.85
CA ASN A 135 46.81 -5.69 -19.04
C ASN A 135 47.65 -6.18 -17.86
N ASN A 136 47.01 -6.55 -16.75
CA ASN A 136 47.67 -6.98 -15.52
C ASN A 136 47.42 -8.47 -15.27
N THR A 137 48.45 -9.22 -14.89
CA THR A 137 48.32 -10.63 -14.54
C THR A 137 47.81 -10.75 -13.11
N GLY A 138 46.54 -11.15 -12.96
CA GLY A 138 45.92 -11.40 -11.67
C GLY A 138 46.10 -12.85 -11.20
N ASN A 139 46.23 -13.04 -9.89
CA ASN A 139 46.21 -14.33 -9.23
C ASN A 139 44.80 -14.59 -8.68
N THR A 140 44.18 -15.69 -9.10
CA THR A 140 42.87 -16.10 -8.59
C THR A 140 43.00 -16.52 -7.12
N ILE A 141 42.43 -15.72 -6.22
CA ILE A 141 42.39 -16.01 -4.78
C ILE A 141 41.13 -16.78 -4.38
N LEU A 142 40.05 -16.61 -5.15
CA LEU A 142 38.82 -17.38 -5.01
C LEU A 142 38.36 -17.79 -6.42
N PRO A 143 38.46 -19.09 -6.79
CA PRO A 143 37.87 -19.56 -8.04
C PRO A 143 36.36 -19.34 -8.01
N LYS A 144 35.71 -19.35 -9.17
CA LYS A 144 34.24 -19.26 -9.25
C LYS A 144 33.63 -20.34 -8.35
N SER A 145 33.01 -19.92 -7.25
CA SER A 145 32.52 -20.79 -6.19
C SER A 145 31.13 -20.38 -5.77
N TYR A 146 30.30 -21.34 -5.40
CA TYR A 146 29.01 -21.08 -4.76
C TYR A 146 29.19 -20.80 -3.27
N ILE A 147 28.30 -19.97 -2.73
CA ILE A 147 28.18 -19.80 -1.29
C ILE A 147 27.28 -20.91 -0.77
N ALA A 148 27.81 -21.76 0.09
CA ALA A 148 27.07 -22.86 0.68
C ALA A 148 26.05 -22.38 1.70
N ASP A 149 24.96 -23.13 1.80
CA ASP A 149 23.97 -23.07 2.88
C ASP A 149 23.19 -21.75 2.96
N ILE A 150 23.21 -20.93 1.90
CA ILE A 150 22.59 -19.60 1.86
C ILE A 150 21.10 -19.63 2.20
N GLU A 151 20.40 -20.70 1.85
CA GLU A 151 18.98 -20.90 2.12
C GLU A 151 18.64 -20.96 3.61
N ASN A 152 19.58 -21.43 4.44
CA ASN A 152 19.41 -21.59 5.89
C ASN A 152 19.79 -20.33 6.69
N TYR A 153 20.26 -19.27 6.01
CA TYR A 153 20.51 -17.99 6.68
C TYR A 153 19.20 -17.33 7.09
N THR A 154 19.27 -16.56 8.16
CA THR A 154 18.13 -15.81 8.68
C THR A 154 18.27 -14.34 8.34
N VAL A 155 17.21 -13.78 7.76
CA VAL A 155 17.07 -12.38 7.39
C VAL A 155 16.14 -11.72 8.39
N MET A 156 16.62 -10.66 9.04
CA MET A 156 15.78 -9.76 9.82
C MET A 156 15.43 -8.53 8.98
N ILE A 157 14.14 -8.22 8.92
CA ILE A 157 13.59 -7.05 8.22
C ILE A 157 13.01 -6.11 9.27
N GLU A 158 13.54 -4.90 9.31
CA GLU A 158 13.01 -3.78 10.09
C GLU A 158 12.48 -2.74 9.11
N HIS A 159 11.24 -2.31 9.29
CA HIS A 159 10.67 -1.25 8.47
C HIS A 159 9.84 -0.28 9.30
N SER A 160 9.84 0.98 8.88
CA SER A 160 8.97 2.01 9.40
C SER A 160 8.14 2.66 8.30
N ILE A 161 7.02 3.25 8.72
CA ILE A 161 6.15 4.08 7.88
C ILE A 161 5.78 5.36 8.61
N ARG A 162 5.43 6.38 7.84
CA ARG A 162 4.91 7.63 8.37
C ARG A 162 3.63 8.07 7.64
N GLY A 163 2.71 8.67 8.37
CA GLY A 163 1.60 9.43 7.79
C GLY A 163 2.08 10.77 7.22
N LYS A 164 1.44 11.25 6.15
CA LYS A 164 1.76 12.55 5.54
C LYS A 164 1.16 13.70 6.34
N VAL A 165 -0.09 13.54 6.77
CA VAL A 165 -0.83 14.55 7.53
C VAL A 165 -0.91 14.18 9.01
N ASN A 166 -0.83 12.88 9.32
CA ASN A 166 -0.99 12.37 10.67
C ASN A 166 0.35 12.20 11.40
N THR A 167 0.32 12.24 12.73
CA THR A 167 1.50 11.94 13.59
C THR A 167 1.87 10.46 13.63
N ILE A 168 1.25 9.64 12.78
CA ILE A 168 1.52 8.20 12.69
C ILE A 168 2.97 8.04 12.24
N SER A 169 3.80 7.54 13.16
CA SER A 169 5.13 7.05 12.91
C SER A 169 5.21 5.69 13.57
N LEU A 170 5.15 4.64 12.75
CA LEU A 170 5.09 3.28 13.24
C LEU A 170 6.28 2.50 12.72
N ARG A 171 6.73 1.59 13.56
CA ARG A 171 7.72 0.58 13.24
C ARG A 171 7.03 -0.78 13.22
N ASN A 172 7.50 -1.70 12.38
CA ASN A 172 6.94 -3.04 12.27
C ASN A 172 6.84 -3.80 13.59
N GLY A 173 7.75 -3.57 14.56
CA GLY A 173 7.69 -4.21 15.88
C GLY A 173 6.37 -4.03 16.65
N ILE A 174 5.61 -2.96 16.38
CA ILE A 174 4.30 -2.67 17.01
C ILE A 174 3.10 -2.91 16.08
N MET A 175 3.34 -3.46 14.88
CA MET A 175 2.30 -3.83 13.92
C MET A 175 2.28 -5.34 13.72
N ASP A 176 1.12 -5.91 13.44
CA ASP A 176 1.03 -7.32 13.05
C ASP A 176 1.20 -7.47 11.53
N GLY A 177 1.95 -8.50 11.14
CA GLY A 177 2.36 -8.76 9.78
C GLY A 177 2.02 -10.17 9.32
N ILE A 178 1.94 -10.37 8.01
CA ILE A 178 1.89 -11.71 7.41
C ILE A 178 2.80 -11.78 6.18
N LEU A 179 3.39 -12.95 5.94
CA LEU A 179 4.06 -13.29 4.70
C LEU A 179 3.09 -14.07 3.81
N LEU A 180 2.92 -13.61 2.57
CA LEU A 180 2.12 -14.28 1.55
C LEU A 180 3.01 -14.95 0.52
N ASP A 181 2.53 -16.06 -0.05
CA ASP A 181 3.11 -16.63 -1.27
C ASP A 181 2.57 -15.94 -2.54
N ASN A 182 3.12 -16.31 -3.70
CA ASN A 182 2.65 -15.86 -5.02
C ASN A 182 1.16 -16.19 -5.31
N LYS A 183 0.53 -17.08 -4.53
CA LYS A 183 -0.88 -17.48 -4.65
C LYS A 183 -1.77 -16.80 -3.61
N ASN A 184 -1.24 -15.86 -2.82
CA ASN A 184 -1.89 -15.19 -1.70
C ASN A 184 -2.26 -16.09 -0.50
N ASN A 185 -1.65 -17.26 -0.36
CA ASN A 185 -1.76 -18.06 0.86
C ASN A 185 -0.85 -17.49 1.94
N VAL A 186 -1.27 -17.63 3.19
CA VAL A 186 -0.46 -17.20 4.34
C VAL A 186 0.62 -18.23 4.63
N VAL A 187 1.88 -17.84 4.41
CA VAL A 187 3.06 -18.66 4.69
C VAL A 187 3.46 -18.54 6.17
N LYS A 188 3.45 -17.31 6.69
CA LYS A 188 3.88 -17.02 8.06
C LYS A 188 3.08 -15.85 8.64
N THR A 189 2.68 -15.97 9.91
CA THR A 189 2.04 -14.87 10.66
C THR A 189 3.04 -14.31 11.66
N ILE A 190 3.10 -12.99 11.74
CA ILE A 190 4.06 -12.24 12.53
C ILE A 190 3.25 -11.38 13.50
N THR A 191 3.35 -11.70 14.78
CA THR A 191 2.68 -10.96 15.85
C THR A 191 3.69 -10.48 16.89
N ASN A 192 3.24 -9.62 17.78
CA ASN A 192 4.03 -9.26 18.95
C ASN A 192 4.50 -10.49 19.75
N ALA A 193 3.69 -11.56 19.83
CA ALA A 193 4.07 -12.80 20.50
C ALA A 193 5.23 -13.52 19.80
N THR A 194 5.23 -13.60 18.47
CA THR A 194 6.35 -14.20 17.72
C THR A 194 7.64 -13.37 17.82
N ARG A 195 7.53 -12.06 18.11
CA ARG A 195 8.70 -11.20 18.39
C ARG A 195 9.16 -11.32 19.84
N ALA A 196 8.24 -11.53 20.78
CA ALA A 196 8.51 -11.57 22.22
C ALA A 196 9.31 -12.79 22.69
N GLU A 197 9.34 -13.89 21.92
CA GLU A 197 10.24 -15.02 22.18
C GLU A 197 11.72 -14.61 22.15
N ASN A 198 12.06 -13.57 21.37
CA ASN A 198 13.39 -12.98 21.31
C ASN A 198 13.35 -11.52 21.77
N LYS A 199 13.37 -11.30 23.10
CA LYS A 199 13.37 -9.96 23.75
C LYS A 199 14.43 -8.94 23.25
N LYS A 200 15.40 -9.38 22.43
CA LYS A 200 16.45 -8.55 21.81
C LYS A 200 16.18 -8.20 20.34
N VAL A 201 15.14 -8.75 19.72
CA VAL A 201 14.88 -8.62 18.29
C VAL A 201 13.58 -7.87 18.06
N ASN A 202 13.68 -6.68 17.47
CA ASN A 202 12.54 -5.79 17.21
C ASN A 202 12.10 -5.81 15.73
N GLY A 203 12.63 -6.74 14.93
CA GLY A 203 12.33 -6.91 13.50
C GLY A 203 11.64 -8.24 13.21
N ASP A 204 11.23 -8.42 11.95
CA ASP A 204 10.60 -9.66 11.49
C ASP A 204 11.68 -10.60 10.94
N ILE A 205 11.65 -11.88 11.34
CA ILE A 205 12.69 -12.85 11.01
C ILE A 205 12.15 -13.89 10.03
N PHE A 206 12.90 -14.11 8.96
CA PHE A 206 12.64 -15.13 7.95
C PHE A 206 13.92 -15.90 7.64
N THR A 207 13.82 -17.14 7.19
CA THR A 207 14.95 -17.74 6.47
C THR A 207 14.99 -17.23 5.04
N VAL A 208 16.17 -17.24 4.41
CA VAL A 208 16.29 -16.95 2.97
C VAL A 208 15.40 -17.91 2.17
N LYS A 209 15.34 -19.18 2.58
CA LYS A 209 14.43 -20.18 2.02
C LYS A 209 12.95 -19.77 2.09
N GLU A 210 12.46 -19.32 3.24
CA GLU A 210 11.07 -18.87 3.39
C GLU A 210 10.74 -17.73 2.40
N ILE A 211 11.67 -16.80 2.17
CA ILE A 211 11.49 -15.70 1.20
C ILE A 211 11.50 -16.24 -0.24
N LEU A 212 12.42 -17.15 -0.59
CA LEU A 212 12.50 -17.77 -1.91
C LEU A 212 11.24 -18.56 -2.24
N ASP A 213 10.80 -19.42 -1.33
CA ASP A 213 9.60 -20.25 -1.47
C ASP A 213 8.35 -19.36 -1.62
N ALA A 214 8.24 -18.30 -0.81
CA ALA A 214 7.14 -17.35 -0.91
C ALA A 214 7.15 -16.55 -2.23
N ALA A 215 8.34 -16.17 -2.72
CA ALA A 215 8.54 -15.47 -3.99
C ALA A 215 8.33 -16.37 -5.22
N GLY A 216 8.20 -17.69 -5.03
CA GLY A 216 8.21 -18.69 -6.10
C GLY A 216 9.53 -18.73 -6.88
N ALA A 217 10.64 -18.42 -6.21
CA ALA A 217 11.97 -18.41 -6.81
C ALA A 217 12.67 -19.75 -6.56
N ASP A 218 13.23 -20.34 -7.62
CA ASP A 218 14.10 -21.51 -7.54
C ASP A 218 15.51 -21.13 -7.98
N LEU A 219 16.48 -21.22 -7.06
CA LEU A 219 17.88 -20.92 -7.34
C LEU A 219 18.54 -21.97 -8.23
N ASP A 220 18.09 -23.22 -8.18
CA ASP A 220 18.67 -24.30 -8.97
C ASP A 220 17.94 -24.47 -10.33
N GLY A 221 16.91 -23.66 -10.56
CA GLY A 221 16.24 -23.52 -11.85
C GLY A 221 17.08 -22.79 -12.90
N LEU A 222 16.71 -22.96 -14.17
CA LEU A 222 17.37 -22.30 -15.30
C LEU A 222 17.18 -20.78 -15.24
N SER A 223 18.26 -20.06 -15.53
CA SER A 223 18.25 -18.62 -15.72
C SER A 223 17.75 -18.27 -17.12
N PHE A 224 16.83 -17.30 -17.18
CA PHE A 224 16.35 -16.69 -18.42
C PHE A 224 16.85 -15.26 -18.59
N ALA A 225 17.86 -14.85 -17.81
CA ALA A 225 18.42 -13.51 -17.90
C ALA A 225 19.14 -13.31 -19.24
N PRO A 226 18.99 -12.15 -19.91
CA PRO A 226 19.69 -11.89 -21.17
C PRO A 226 21.22 -11.94 -21.07
N GLY A 227 21.76 -11.72 -19.86
CA GLY A 227 23.19 -11.75 -19.57
C GLY A 227 23.73 -13.12 -19.16
N SER A 228 22.88 -14.13 -18.98
CA SER A 228 23.30 -15.45 -18.51
C SER A 228 23.76 -16.37 -19.64
N ASP A 229 24.74 -17.23 -19.32
CA ASP A 229 25.26 -18.22 -20.26
C ASP A 229 24.22 -19.32 -20.57
N PRO A 230 24.28 -19.99 -21.74
CA PRO A 230 23.36 -21.08 -22.06
C PRO A 230 23.39 -22.21 -21.03
N GLY A 231 22.26 -22.47 -20.36
CA GLY A 231 22.16 -23.49 -19.32
C GLY A 231 22.63 -23.04 -17.94
N GLU A 232 22.94 -21.76 -17.75
CA GLU A 232 23.25 -21.21 -16.43
C GLU A 232 22.01 -21.23 -15.52
N ILE A 233 22.22 -21.52 -14.23
CA ILE A 233 21.16 -21.54 -13.21
C ILE A 233 21.08 -20.21 -12.46
N ASN A 234 19.92 -19.94 -11.88
CA ASN A 234 19.62 -18.72 -11.11
C ASN A 234 20.60 -18.47 -9.95
N ARG A 235 21.17 -19.52 -9.35
CA ARG A 235 22.21 -19.45 -8.31
C ARG A 235 23.51 -18.83 -8.83
N SER A 236 23.83 -19.05 -10.10
CA SER A 236 25.07 -18.55 -10.74
C SER A 236 24.89 -17.16 -11.33
N SER A 237 23.79 -16.92 -12.06
CA SER A 237 23.50 -15.63 -12.68
C SER A 237 23.04 -14.58 -11.67
N GLY A 238 22.28 -15.00 -10.66
CA GLY A 238 21.62 -14.14 -9.69
C GLY A 238 20.16 -13.87 -10.05
N ILE A 239 19.38 -13.44 -9.07
CA ILE A 239 17.94 -13.16 -9.23
C ILE A 239 17.55 -11.86 -8.55
N VAL A 240 16.47 -11.26 -9.01
CA VAL A 240 15.85 -10.09 -8.37
C VAL A 240 14.48 -10.48 -7.82
N ILE A 241 14.27 -10.24 -6.53
CA ILE A 241 12.99 -10.42 -5.84
C ILE A 241 12.50 -9.06 -5.36
N VAL A 242 11.29 -8.69 -5.79
CA VAL A 242 10.61 -7.50 -5.30
C VAL A 242 9.70 -7.91 -4.15
N ILE A 243 9.83 -7.25 -3.01
CA ILE A 243 9.01 -7.48 -1.82
C ILE A 243 8.16 -6.24 -1.58
N ALA A 244 6.89 -6.34 -1.97
CA ALA A 244 5.91 -5.30 -1.66
C ALA A 244 5.40 -5.47 -0.22
N ILE A 245 5.55 -4.42 0.58
CA ILE A 245 4.99 -4.32 1.94
C ILE A 245 3.69 -3.49 1.83
N ASP A 246 2.55 -4.17 1.89
CA ASP A 246 1.22 -3.56 1.76
C ASP A 246 0.62 -3.24 3.13
N TYR A 247 0.47 -1.96 3.44
CA TYR A 247 -0.08 -1.47 4.71
C TYR A 247 -1.58 -1.19 4.61
N LYS A 248 -2.33 -1.63 5.61
CA LYS A 248 -3.77 -1.37 5.72
C LYS A 248 -4.23 -1.28 7.16
N ASN A 249 -5.23 -0.44 7.42
CA ASN A 249 -5.95 -0.44 8.69
C ASN A 249 -6.67 -1.78 8.95
N VAL A 250 -6.78 -2.13 10.22
CA VAL A 250 -7.67 -3.21 10.65
C VAL A 250 -9.11 -2.72 10.54
N ARG A 251 -9.99 -3.56 9.98
CA ARG A 251 -11.41 -3.26 9.87
C ARG A 251 -11.96 -2.89 11.25
N PHE A 252 -12.68 -1.78 11.32
CA PHE A 252 -13.29 -1.22 12.54
C PHE A 252 -12.31 -0.69 13.60
N THR A 253 -11.00 -0.81 13.39
CA THR A 253 -9.98 -0.28 14.32
C THR A 253 -9.04 0.65 13.56
N ALA A 254 -9.44 1.92 13.45
CA ALA A 254 -8.69 2.94 12.69
C ALA A 254 -7.24 3.13 13.16
N ASN A 255 -6.96 2.90 14.45
CA ASN A 255 -5.64 3.13 15.04
C ASN A 255 -4.70 1.93 14.93
N GLU A 256 -5.19 0.77 14.47
CA GLU A 256 -4.38 -0.43 14.30
C GLU A 256 -4.08 -0.64 12.82
N ILE A 257 -2.79 -0.71 12.50
CA ILE A 257 -2.29 -0.91 11.14
C ILE A 257 -1.60 -2.26 11.07
N ARG A 258 -1.91 -3.01 10.01
CA ARG A 258 -1.25 -4.29 9.69
C ARG A 258 -0.57 -4.18 8.34
N TYR A 259 0.39 -5.06 8.12
CA TYR A 259 1.11 -5.11 6.86
C TYR A 259 1.20 -6.53 6.31
N LYS A 260 1.43 -6.63 5.00
CA LYS A 260 1.58 -7.90 4.30
C LYS A 260 2.83 -7.85 3.42
N TYR A 261 3.72 -8.83 3.56
CA TYR A 261 4.81 -9.05 2.62
C TYR A 261 4.30 -9.84 1.42
N ARG A 262 4.55 -9.32 0.22
CA ARG A 262 4.30 -9.98 -1.07
C ARG A 262 5.60 -10.04 -1.85
N PRO A 263 6.45 -11.04 -1.58
CA PRO A 263 7.64 -11.29 -2.37
C PRO A 263 7.24 -11.85 -3.75
N GLN A 264 7.96 -11.45 -4.79
CA GLN A 264 7.77 -11.96 -6.15
C GLN A 264 9.10 -11.88 -6.90
N VAL A 265 9.50 -12.97 -7.55
CA VAL A 265 10.67 -12.98 -8.45
C VAL A 265 10.37 -12.22 -9.75
N ILE A 266 11.35 -11.50 -10.27
CA ILE A 266 11.29 -10.85 -11.58
C ILE A 266 11.98 -11.75 -12.60
N ASP A 267 11.18 -12.38 -13.46
CA ASP A 267 11.69 -13.30 -14.47
C ASP A 267 12.67 -12.60 -15.43
N GLY A 268 13.83 -13.23 -15.67
CA GLY A 268 14.87 -12.72 -16.55
C GLY A 268 15.69 -11.56 -15.97
N ALA A 269 15.50 -11.18 -14.71
CA ALA A 269 16.33 -10.19 -14.03
C ALA A 269 17.44 -10.87 -13.21
N GLU A 270 18.67 -10.72 -13.67
CA GLU A 270 19.87 -11.08 -12.90
C GLU A 270 20.40 -9.88 -12.08
N TYR A 271 21.20 -10.17 -11.08
CA TYR A 271 21.94 -9.13 -10.38
C TYR A 271 23.35 -9.57 -10.00
N LYS A 272 24.31 -8.71 -10.35
CA LYS A 272 25.71 -8.82 -9.98
C LYS A 272 26.25 -7.52 -9.42
N ALA A 273 27.25 -7.64 -8.56
CA ALA A 273 27.98 -6.53 -7.99
C ALA A 273 29.49 -6.82 -8.05
N VAL A 274 30.24 -5.87 -8.58
CA VAL A 274 31.71 -5.94 -8.60
C VAL A 274 32.24 -4.99 -7.53
N GLU A 275 33.05 -5.54 -6.64
CA GLU A 275 33.74 -4.82 -5.58
C GLU A 275 35.22 -4.70 -5.97
N SER A 276 35.74 -3.48 -5.89
CA SER A 276 37.14 -3.15 -6.20
C SER A 276 37.81 -2.66 -4.93
N ILE A 277 38.83 -3.38 -4.48
CA ILE A 277 39.50 -3.15 -3.20
C ILE A 277 40.97 -2.83 -3.48
N TYR A 278 41.41 -1.64 -3.07
CA TYR A 278 42.83 -1.31 -3.03
C TYR A 278 43.40 -1.74 -1.69
N ASN A 279 44.35 -2.67 -1.71
CA ASN A 279 44.95 -3.22 -0.50
C ASN A 279 46.10 -2.32 -0.02
N PRO A 280 46.38 -2.27 1.30
CA PRO A 280 47.47 -1.45 1.85
C PRO A 280 48.87 -1.83 1.34
N ASP A 281 49.06 -3.05 0.88
CA ASP A 281 50.31 -3.54 0.26
C ASP A 281 50.49 -3.05 -1.19
N GLY A 282 49.54 -2.26 -1.71
CA GLY A 282 49.53 -1.73 -3.06
C GLY A 282 48.93 -2.68 -4.10
N SER A 283 48.55 -3.90 -3.72
CA SER A 283 47.81 -4.82 -4.59
C SER A 283 46.36 -4.36 -4.77
N TYR A 284 45.70 -4.88 -5.81
CA TYR A 284 44.33 -4.54 -6.15
C TYR A 284 43.50 -5.81 -6.27
N THR A 285 42.44 -5.94 -5.47
CA THR A 285 41.55 -7.11 -5.52
C THR A 285 40.24 -6.73 -6.19
N ILE A 286 39.85 -7.51 -7.20
CA ILE A 286 38.49 -7.46 -7.77
C ILE A 286 37.74 -8.66 -7.26
N LYS A 287 36.56 -8.41 -6.68
CA LYS A 287 35.63 -9.44 -6.23
C LYS A 287 34.33 -9.31 -7.02
N ASP A 288 34.00 -10.35 -7.78
CA ASP A 288 32.78 -10.43 -8.57
C ASP A 288 31.75 -11.28 -7.80
N ARG A 289 30.56 -10.74 -7.62
CA ARG A 289 29.49 -11.30 -6.79
C ARG A 289 28.21 -11.38 -7.60
N HIS A 290 27.58 -12.54 -7.57
CA HIS A 290 26.25 -12.78 -8.13
C HIS A 290 25.34 -13.33 -7.02
N GLY A 291 24.04 -13.08 -7.14
CA GLY A 291 23.07 -13.67 -6.22
C GLY A 291 21.75 -12.93 -6.09
N ILE A 292 21.17 -13.00 -4.90
CA ILE A 292 19.77 -12.62 -4.64
C ILE A 292 19.73 -11.14 -4.29
N ARG A 293 19.07 -10.33 -5.12
CA ARG A 293 18.75 -8.94 -4.82
C ARG A 293 17.31 -8.82 -4.35
N LEU A 294 17.12 -8.47 -3.09
CA LEU A 294 15.83 -8.11 -2.51
C LEU A 294 15.60 -6.61 -2.67
N VAL A 295 14.49 -6.21 -3.29
CA VAL A 295 14.08 -4.81 -3.45
C VAL A 295 12.76 -4.59 -2.74
N PHE A 296 12.73 -3.67 -1.78
CA PHE A 296 11.53 -3.44 -0.97
C PHE A 296 10.73 -2.26 -1.49
N GLN A 297 9.41 -2.42 -1.55
CA GLN A 297 8.47 -1.38 -1.94
C GLN A 297 7.39 -1.23 -0.88
N GLN A 298 7.22 -0.03 -0.34
CA GLN A 298 6.18 0.26 0.66
C GLN A 298 4.96 0.83 -0.05
N ILE A 299 3.83 0.12 0.03
CA ILE A 299 2.58 0.45 -0.67
C ILE A 299 1.39 0.30 0.28
N GLY A 300 0.20 0.72 -0.16
CA GLY A 300 -1.04 0.50 0.58
C GLY A 300 -1.75 1.80 0.90
N GLN A 301 -2.71 1.73 1.83
CA GLN A 301 -3.51 2.87 2.26
C GLN A 301 -3.69 2.81 3.76
N ILE A 302 -3.30 3.89 4.42
CA ILE A 302 -3.48 4.09 5.85
C ILE A 302 -4.41 5.27 6.07
N GLY A 303 -5.32 5.16 7.01
CA GLY A 303 -6.28 6.21 7.33
C GLY A 303 -6.43 6.40 8.82
N THR A 304 -6.77 7.62 9.20
CA THR A 304 -7.22 7.96 10.55
C THR A 304 -8.68 8.34 10.52
N PHE A 305 -9.35 8.17 11.65
CA PHE A 305 -10.70 8.70 11.82
C PHE A 305 -10.69 10.22 11.60
N ASP A 306 -11.62 10.70 10.78
CA ASP A 306 -11.79 12.10 10.48
C ASP A 306 -13.28 12.46 10.46
N VAL A 307 -13.68 13.33 11.38
CA VAL A 307 -15.08 13.77 11.53
C VAL A 307 -15.55 14.48 10.27
N ILE A 308 -14.66 15.21 9.59
CA ILE A 308 -14.99 15.92 8.36
C ILE A 308 -15.33 14.91 7.27
N SER A 309 -14.47 13.90 7.04
CA SER A 309 -14.75 12.79 6.11
C SER A 309 -16.09 12.11 6.41
N LEU A 310 -16.37 11.79 7.68
CA LEU A 310 -17.65 11.20 8.08
C LEU A 310 -18.83 12.12 7.75
N LEU A 311 -18.75 13.40 8.12
CA LEU A 311 -19.81 14.38 7.89
C LEU A 311 -20.03 14.62 6.40
N THR A 312 -18.98 14.69 5.59
CA THR A 312 -19.12 14.87 4.13
C THR A 312 -19.85 13.70 3.48
N ASN A 313 -19.57 12.47 3.92
CA ASN A 313 -20.29 11.29 3.43
C ASN A 313 -21.75 11.25 3.91
N LEU A 314 -22.03 11.70 5.13
CA LEU A 314 -23.39 11.84 5.64
C LEU A 314 -24.19 12.92 4.89
N VAL A 315 -23.57 14.05 4.57
CA VAL A 315 -24.21 15.12 3.78
C VAL A 315 -24.51 14.64 2.37
N ALA A 316 -23.58 13.94 1.72
CA ALA A 316 -23.83 13.32 0.43
C ALA A 316 -25.00 12.32 0.50
N ALA A 317 -25.04 11.49 1.53
CA ALA A 317 -26.15 10.58 1.80
C ALA A 317 -27.51 11.29 1.92
N LEU A 318 -27.59 12.40 2.68
CA LEU A 318 -28.81 13.20 2.79
C LEU A 318 -29.26 13.79 1.44
N ALA A 319 -28.32 14.19 0.60
CA ALA A 319 -28.63 14.65 -0.76
C ALA A 319 -29.24 13.53 -1.62
N LEU A 320 -28.71 12.30 -1.54
CA LEU A 320 -29.28 11.12 -2.22
C LEU A 320 -30.73 10.85 -1.81
N PHE A 321 -31.07 10.99 -0.52
CA PHE A 321 -32.47 10.87 -0.06
C PHE A 321 -33.38 11.93 -0.70
N LYS A 322 -32.88 13.16 -0.88
CA LYS A 322 -33.64 14.21 -1.58
C LYS A 322 -33.86 13.86 -3.06
N VAL A 323 -32.83 13.36 -3.74
CA VAL A 323 -32.96 12.89 -5.15
C VAL A 323 -34.03 11.80 -5.28
N ALA A 324 -34.09 10.85 -4.35
CA ALA A 324 -35.14 9.84 -4.33
C ALA A 324 -36.54 10.46 -4.16
N THR A 325 -36.71 11.44 -3.27
CA THR A 325 -38.01 12.13 -3.13
C THR A 325 -38.42 12.82 -4.44
N THR A 326 -37.49 13.50 -5.11
CA THR A 326 -37.79 14.22 -6.36
C THR A 326 -38.15 13.27 -7.49
N LEU A 327 -37.52 12.08 -7.57
CA LEU A 327 -37.89 11.07 -8.57
C LEU A 327 -39.32 10.56 -8.35
N VAL A 328 -39.71 10.30 -7.10
CA VAL A 328 -41.09 9.89 -6.79
C VAL A 328 -42.08 11.02 -7.09
N GLU A 329 -41.73 12.28 -6.81
CA GLU A 329 -42.56 13.44 -7.16
C GLU A 329 -42.74 13.59 -8.68
N ILE A 330 -41.67 13.43 -9.47
CA ILE A 330 -41.74 13.47 -10.93
C ILE A 330 -42.68 12.37 -11.46
N LEU A 331 -42.56 11.15 -10.94
CA LEU A 331 -43.45 10.04 -11.30
C LEU A 331 -44.91 10.32 -10.92
N MET A 332 -45.13 10.86 -9.73
CA MET A 332 -46.45 11.21 -9.21
C MET A 332 -47.15 12.24 -10.09
N LEU A 333 -46.44 13.31 -10.51
CA LEU A 333 -47.03 14.44 -11.22
C LEU A 333 -47.07 14.26 -12.74
N ASN A 334 -46.19 13.44 -13.33
CA ASN A 334 -46.10 13.35 -14.80
C ASN A 334 -46.59 12.01 -15.36
N VAL A 335 -46.39 10.90 -14.63
CA VAL A 335 -46.54 9.55 -15.17
C VAL A 335 -47.84 8.86 -14.73
N LEU A 336 -48.24 9.03 -13.47
CA LEU A 336 -49.42 8.33 -12.96
C LEU A 336 -50.74 8.85 -13.58
N PRO A 337 -51.73 7.97 -13.81
CA PRO A 337 -53.03 8.37 -14.38
C PRO A 337 -53.76 9.43 -13.54
N GLN A 338 -53.61 9.37 -12.21
CA GLN A 338 -54.24 10.30 -11.26
C GLN A 338 -53.48 11.61 -11.08
N LYS A 339 -52.52 11.94 -11.96
CA LYS A 339 -51.66 13.14 -11.83
C LYS A 339 -52.40 14.45 -11.56
N LYS A 340 -53.55 14.68 -12.19
CA LYS A 340 -54.37 15.90 -11.98
C LYS A 340 -54.85 16.05 -10.53
N HIS A 341 -55.19 14.93 -9.88
CA HIS A 341 -55.56 14.95 -8.47
C HIS A 341 -54.34 15.21 -7.59
N TYR A 342 -53.18 14.61 -7.90
CA TYR A 342 -51.95 14.89 -7.15
C TYR A 342 -51.51 16.34 -7.27
N GLU A 343 -51.63 16.93 -8.46
CA GLU A 343 -51.31 18.32 -8.74
C GLU A 343 -52.17 19.28 -7.91
N ALA A 344 -53.49 19.06 -7.89
CA ALA A 344 -54.43 19.88 -7.12
C ALA A 344 -54.20 19.86 -5.60
N PHE A 345 -53.64 18.78 -5.06
CA PHE A 345 -53.26 18.72 -3.63
C PHE A 345 -51.84 19.22 -3.37
N LYS A 346 -50.95 19.21 -4.36
CA LYS A 346 -49.54 19.61 -4.22
C LYS A 346 -49.35 21.11 -4.39
N TYR A 347 -50.07 21.73 -5.32
CA TYR A 347 -49.96 23.14 -5.65
C TYR A 347 -51.22 23.88 -5.23
N GLU A 348 -51.03 24.99 -4.52
CA GLU A 348 -52.07 25.99 -4.27
C GLU A 348 -51.81 27.16 -5.23
N GLU A 349 -52.66 27.33 -6.22
CA GLU A 349 -52.56 28.45 -7.16
C GLU A 349 -53.21 29.69 -6.55
N THR A 350 -52.45 30.78 -6.44
CA THR A 350 -53.03 32.08 -6.13
C THR A 350 -53.73 32.65 -7.34
N HIS A 351 -54.70 33.53 -7.13
CA HIS A 351 -55.24 34.36 -8.20
C HIS A 351 -54.12 35.15 -8.91
N ASP A 352 -54.29 35.41 -10.22
CA ASP A 352 -53.35 36.23 -10.97
C ASP A 352 -53.36 37.67 -10.42
N PHE A 353 -52.25 38.09 -9.82
CA PHE A 353 -52.07 39.45 -9.33
C PHE A 353 -52.03 40.50 -10.46
N GLY A 354 -51.93 40.08 -11.73
CA GLY A 354 -52.20 40.91 -12.89
C GLY A 354 -53.67 41.34 -13.01
N ASP A 355 -54.60 40.47 -12.63
CA ASP A 355 -56.04 40.76 -12.64
C ASP A 355 -56.45 41.65 -11.46
N PHE A 356 -55.78 41.50 -10.31
CA PHE A 356 -55.87 42.48 -9.21
C PHE A 356 -55.37 43.87 -9.66
N ARG A 357 -54.22 43.93 -10.34
CA ARG A 357 -53.66 45.20 -10.85
C ARG A 357 -54.49 45.86 -11.95
N LYS A 358 -55.22 45.06 -12.74
CA LYS A 358 -56.14 45.54 -13.79
C LYS A 358 -57.55 45.86 -13.23
N GLY A 359 -57.79 45.67 -11.94
CA GLY A 359 -59.08 45.95 -11.30
C GLY A 359 -60.20 44.98 -11.71
N ILE A 360 -59.85 43.79 -12.22
CA ILE A 360 -60.81 42.77 -12.67
C ILE A 360 -61.34 41.95 -11.47
N ILE A 361 -60.54 41.83 -10.40
CA ILE A 361 -60.91 41.19 -9.14
C ILE A 361 -60.82 42.28 -8.06
N GLY A 362 -61.96 42.60 -7.43
CA GLY A 362 -62.02 43.58 -6.34
C GLY A 362 -61.66 42.98 -4.99
N ASP A 363 -61.05 43.79 -4.12
CA ASP A 363 -60.74 43.46 -2.73
C ASP A 363 -62.03 43.08 -1.99
N LYS A 364 -62.32 41.78 -1.88
CA LYS A 364 -63.30 41.30 -0.91
C LYS A 364 -62.55 41.00 0.38
N GLU A 365 -62.64 41.95 1.31
CA GLU A 365 -62.36 41.72 2.73
C GLU A 365 -63.10 40.45 3.19
N GLY A 366 -62.35 39.51 3.75
CA GLY A 366 -62.91 38.33 4.40
C GLY A 366 -63.57 38.72 5.71
N ASP A 367 -64.89 38.88 5.68
CA ASP A 367 -65.75 38.91 6.87
C ASP A 367 -65.78 37.50 7.50
N GLY A 368 -65.28 37.41 8.72
CA GLY A 368 -65.32 36.21 9.54
C GLY A 368 -66.68 36.11 10.24
N THR A 369 -67.63 35.41 9.64
CA THR A 369 -68.86 35.01 10.32
C THR A 369 -68.75 33.59 10.89
N ASN A 370 -68.77 33.53 12.22
CA ASN A 370 -69.05 32.35 13.04
C ASN A 370 -70.31 31.61 12.59
N HIS A 371 -70.27 30.28 12.53
CA HIS A 371 -71.42 29.46 12.92
C HIS A 371 -71.01 28.14 13.60
N ASN A 372 -71.75 27.88 14.68
CA ASN A 372 -71.66 26.87 15.72
C ASN A 372 -71.69 25.40 15.28
N GLU A 373 -71.24 24.58 16.24
CA GLU A 373 -71.57 23.18 16.52
C GLU A 373 -72.91 22.66 15.95
N SER A 374 -72.85 21.44 15.39
CA SER A 374 -73.67 20.29 15.77
C SER A 374 -73.03 19.00 15.24
#